data_AF-A0A3T1B0Z3-F1
#
_entry.id   AF-A0A3T1B0Z3-F1
#
_cell.length_a   1.000
_cell.length_b   1.000
_cell.length_c   1.000
_cell.angle_alpha   90.00
_cell.angle_beta   90.00
_cell.angle_gamma   90.00
#
_symmetry.space_group_name_H-M   'P 1'
#
loop_
_entity.id
_entity.type
_entity.pdbx_description
1 polymer ?
#
loop_
_entity_poly.entity_id
_entity_poly.type
_entity_poly.pdbx_seq_one_letter_code
_entity_poly.pdbx_strand_id
1 'polypeptide(L)' 'MNVSAATASTWSSAVAWSRLQSSRVKLAESITAGGADPGTVTSIRATIQNAAAEVSRIEAARANDVARIRAAHQTIDLLV' A
#
# COMPACT_ATOMS: atom_id res chain seq x y z
N MET A 1 13.99 28.17 -8.64
CA MET A 1 13.53 27.30 -7.54
C MET A 1 13.48 25.87 -8.06
N ASN A 2 14.48 25.05 -7.71
CA ASN A 2 14.51 23.64 -8.08
C ASN A 2 13.98 22.87 -6.87
N VAL A 3 12.66 22.70 -6.79
CA VAL A 3 12.04 21.87 -5.76
C VAL A 3 12.29 20.43 -6.20
N SER A 4 13.44 19.88 -5.79
CA SER A 4 13.67 18.44 -5.87
C SER A 4 12.58 17.77 -5.06
N ALA A 5 11.53 17.28 -5.74
CA ALA A 5 10.49 16.39 -5.23
C ALA A 5 11.05 15.00 -4.86
N ALA A 6 12.30 14.99 -4.40
CA ALA A 6 13.10 13.83 -4.05
C ALA A 6 13.29 13.85 -2.53
N THR A 7 12.19 13.84 -1.78
CA THR A 7 12.29 13.41 -0.38
C THR A 7 11.09 12.53 -0.05
N ALA A 8 11.37 11.23 0.08
CA ALA A 8 10.63 10.24 0.87
C ALA A 8 9.43 9.48 0.27
N SER A 9 9.35 9.23 -1.04
CA SER A 9 8.41 8.20 -1.57
C SER A 9 9.03 6.78 -1.65
N THR A 10 10.08 6.50 -0.89
CA THR A 10 10.75 5.18 -0.86
C THR A 10 9.89 4.08 -0.22
N TRP A 11 8.77 4.45 0.40
CA TRP A 11 7.69 3.52 0.78
C TRP A 11 6.89 3.15 -0.47
N SER A 12 7.51 2.41 -1.39
CA SER A 12 6.86 1.94 -2.61
C SER A 12 5.71 1.01 -2.23
N SER A 13 4.46 1.50 -2.35
CA SER A 13 3.25 0.67 -2.19
C SER A 13 3.24 -0.52 -3.15
N ALA A 14 4.05 -0.48 -4.22
CA ALA A 14 4.19 -1.58 -5.17
C ALA A 14 4.67 -2.89 -4.49
N VAL A 15 5.54 -2.82 -3.47
CA VAL A 15 6.00 -4.03 -2.76
C VAL A 15 4.87 -4.61 -1.90
N ALA A 16 4.11 -3.76 -1.21
CA ALA A 16 2.95 -4.19 -0.42
C ALA A 16 1.85 -4.77 -1.32
N TRP A 17 1.58 -4.14 -2.46
CA TRP A 17 0.67 -4.64 -3.50
C TRP A 17 1.13 -5.98 -4.08
N SER A 18 2.42 -6.15 -4.36
CA SER A 18 2.99 -7.40 -4.86
C SER A 18 2.81 -8.55 -3.85
N ARG A 19 3.07 -8.30 -2.56
CA ARG A 19 2.84 -9.27 -1.47
C ARG A 19 1.36 -9.64 -1.33
N LEU A 20 0.46 -8.65 -1.43
CA LEU A 20 -0.98 -8.87 -1.39
C LEU A 20 -1.44 -9.76 -2.56
N GLN A 21 -0.99 -9.44 -3.78
CA GLN A 21 -1.35 -10.20 -4.98
C GLN A 21 -0.82 -11.64 -4.91
N SER A 22 0.43 -11.83 -4.51
CA SER A 22 1.02 -13.17 -4.32
C SER A 22 0.24 -13.99 -3.30
N SER A 23 -0.17 -13.38 -2.18
CA SER A 23 -0.94 -14.07 -1.15
C SER A 23 -2.35 -14.47 -1.62
N ARG A 24 -2.99 -13.64 -2.46
CA ARG A 24 -4.28 -13.96 -3.09
C ARG A 24 -4.17 -15.13 -4.07
N VAL A 25 -3.09 -15.19 -4.86
CA VAL A 25 -2.81 -16.32 -5.76
C VAL A 25 -2.65 -17.60 -4.96
N LYS A 26 -1.82 -17.59 -3.91
CA LYS A 26 -1.65 -18.76 -3.01
C LYS A 26 -2.96 -19.23 -2.38
N LEU A 27 -3.85 -18.30 -2.01
CA LEU A 27 -5.17 -18.66 -1.49
C LEU A 27 -6.02 -19.36 -2.55
N ALA A 28 -6.05 -18.82 -3.78
CA ALA A 28 -6.80 -19.41 -4.88
C ALA A 28 -6.28 -20.82 -5.20
N GLU A 29 -4.95 -20.99 -5.31
CA GLU A 29 -4.31 -22.29 -5.50
C GLU A 29 -4.65 -23.29 -4.40
N SER A 30 -4.62 -22.83 -3.13
CA SER A 30 -4.95 -23.67 -1.97
C SER A 30 -6.40 -24.17 -2.00
N ILE A 31 -7.33 -23.30 -2.40
CA ILE A 31 -8.75 -23.65 -2.53
C ILE A 31 -8.97 -24.61 -3.71
N THR A 32 -8.37 -24.31 -4.87
CA THR A 32 -8.51 -25.13 -6.08
C THR A 32 -7.87 -26.52 -5.92
N ALA A 33 -6.76 -26.63 -5.20
CA ALA A 33 -6.10 -27.90 -4.93
C ALA A 33 -6.92 -28.83 -4.00
N GLY A 34 -7.93 -28.30 -3.29
CA GLY A 34 -8.89 -29.08 -2.48
C GLY A 34 -8.32 -29.78 -1.24
N GLY A 35 -7.00 -29.89 -1.10
CA GLY A 35 -6.30 -30.56 0.00
C GLY A 35 -5.54 -29.63 0.95
N ALA A 36 -5.72 -28.32 0.85
CA ALA A 36 -5.05 -27.38 1.75
C ALA A 36 -5.62 -27.49 3.17
N ASP A 37 -4.73 -27.69 4.15
CA ASP A 37 -5.10 -27.71 5.56
C ASP A 37 -5.82 -26.40 5.98
N PRO A 38 -6.92 -26.47 6.76
CA PRO A 38 -7.66 -25.29 7.20
C PRO A 38 -6.80 -24.23 7.93
N GLY A 39 -5.76 -24.64 8.64
CA GLY A 39 -4.79 -23.76 9.28
C GLY A 39 -3.94 -22.98 8.27
N THR A 40 -3.57 -23.62 7.16
CA THR A 40 -2.86 -22.97 6.04
C THR A 40 -3.73 -21.90 5.39
N VAL A 41 -4.99 -22.23 5.10
CA VAL A 41 -5.95 -21.28 4.51
C VAL A 41 -6.18 -20.08 5.43
N THR A 42 -6.29 -20.33 6.74
CA THR A 42 -6.45 -19.28 7.76
C THR A 42 -5.22 -18.37 7.82
N SER A 43 -4.01 -18.95 7.80
CA SER A 43 -2.75 -18.19 7.79
C SER A 43 -2.59 -17.32 6.54
N ILE A 44 -2.93 -17.86 5.36
CA ILE A 44 -2.92 -17.08 4.11
C ILE A 44 -3.90 -15.92 4.19
N ARG A 45 -5.10 -16.14 4.74
CA ARG A 45 -6.11 -15.07 4.90
C ARG A 45 -5.63 -13.97 5.85
N ALA A 46 -5.01 -14.33 6.98
CA ALA A 46 -4.41 -13.36 7.90
C ALA A 46 -3.29 -12.55 7.22
N THR A 47 -2.46 -13.20 6.41
CA THR A 47 -1.41 -12.55 5.62
C THR A 47 -1.99 -11.54 4.63
N ILE A 48 -3.09 -11.90 3.94
CA ILE A 48 -3.81 -10.99 3.03
C ILE A 48 -4.34 -9.76 3.79
N GLN A 49 -4.95 -9.95 4.96
CA GLN A 49 -5.49 -8.85 5.77
C GLN A 49 -4.39 -7.88 6.21
N ASN A 50 -3.26 -8.41 6.69
CA ASN A 50 -2.11 -7.59 7.10
C ASN A 50 -1.51 -6.81 5.92
N ALA A 51 -1.34 -7.45 4.77
CA ALA A 51 -0.83 -6.79 3.57
C ALA A 51 -1.79 -5.70 3.06
N ALA A 52 -3.11 -5.93 3.10
CA ALA A 52 -4.11 -4.93 2.73
C ALA A 52 -4.10 -3.73 3.68
N ALA A 53 -3.95 -3.96 4.99
CA ALA A 53 -3.82 -2.89 5.98
C ALA A 53 -2.55 -2.06 5.77
N GLU A 54 -1.44 -2.70 5.38
CA GLU A 54 -0.19 -2.02 5.04
C GLU A 54 -0.34 -1.14 3.80
N VAL A 55 -0.95 -1.65 2.72
CA VAL A 55 -1.28 -0.86 1.52
C VAL A 55 -2.11 0.36 1.90
N SER A 56 -3.19 0.17 2.67
CA SER A 56 -4.07 1.26 3.07
C SER A 56 -3.34 2.33 3.89
N ARG A 57 -2.45 1.94 4.82
CA ARG A 57 -1.62 2.89 5.57
C ARG A 57 -0.70 3.72 4.68
N ILE A 58 -0.03 3.08 3.72
CA ILE A 58 0.89 3.77 2.79
C ILE A 58 0.12 4.74 1.90
N GLU A 59 -1.03 4.32 1.38
CA GLU A 59 -1.87 5.18 0.51
C GLU A 59 -2.48 6.34 1.28
N ALA A 60 -2.90 6.15 2.53
CA ALA A 60 -3.38 7.23 3.40
C ALA A 60 -2.26 8.25 3.71
N ALA A 61 -1.05 7.78 4.01
CA ALA A 61 0.11 8.67 4.20
C ALA A 61 0.41 9.47 2.93
N ARG A 62 0.36 8.82 1.75
CA ARG A 62 0.55 9.49 0.46
C ARG A 62 -0.52 10.55 0.18
N ALA A 63 -1.79 10.27 0.50
CA ALA A 63 -2.87 11.24 0.34
C ALA A 63 -2.67 12.47 1.25
N ASN A 64 -2.19 12.26 2.47
CA ASN A 64 -1.85 13.35 3.40
C ASN A 64 -0.69 14.20 2.87
N ASP A 65 0.38 13.56 2.38
CA ASP A 65 1.52 14.27 1.78
C ASP A 65 1.11 15.12 0.57
N VAL A 66 0.27 14.58 -0.33
CA VAL A 66 -0.26 15.34 -1.48
C VAL A 66 -1.12 16.52 -1.03
N ALA A 67 -1.97 16.33 -0.01
CA ALA A 67 -2.78 17.41 0.55
C ALA A 67 -1.92 18.52 1.15
N ARG A 68 -0.87 18.16 1.91
CA ARG A 68 0.11 19.09 2.49
C ARG A 68 0.86 19.88 1.42
N ILE A 69 1.32 19.22 0.36
CA ILE A 69 2.01 19.88 -0.77
C ILE A 69 1.05 20.86 -1.47
N ARG A 70 -0.19 20.45 -1.74
CA ARG A 70 -1.19 21.33 -2.37
C ARG A 70 -1.49 22.56 -1.51
N ALA A 71 -1.66 22.39 -0.20
CA ALA A 71 -1.89 23.50 0.72
C ALA A 71 -0.69 24.48 0.74
N ALA A 72 0.54 23.96 0.80
CA ALA A 72 1.75 24.78 0.77
C ALA A 72 1.87 25.59 -0.54
N HIS A 73 1.54 24.99 -1.69
CA HIS A 73 1.52 25.71 -2.96
C HIS A 73 0.46 26.82 -3.01
N GLN A 74 -0.74 26.59 -2.46
CA GLN A 74 -1.78 27.62 -2.37
C GLN A 74 -1.37 28.79 -1.46
N THR A 75 -0.63 28.53 -0.38
CA THR A 75 -0.12 29.60 0.49
C THR A 75 0.92 30.47 -0.21
N ILE A 76 1.78 29.87 -1.05
CA ILE A 76 2.79 30.63 -1.81
C ILE A 76 2.11 31.55 -2.84
N ASP A 77 1.05 31.08 -3.49
CA ASP A 77 0.31 31.85 -4.52
C ASP A 77 -0.48 33.04 -3.95
N LEU A 78 -0.80 33.03 -2.66
CA LEU A 78 -1.51 34.11 -1.96
C LEU A 78 -0.56 35.20 -1.40
N LEU A 79 0.75 34.95 -1.40
CA LEU A 79 1.78 35.85 -0.85
C LEU A 79 2.60 36.56 -1.93
N VAL A 80 2.30 36.33 -3.21
CA VAL A 80 2.87 37.00 -4.39
C VAL A 80 1.85 37.97 -4.96
#